data_AF-A0A2W7QUV8-F1
#
_entry.id   AF-A0A2W7QUV8-F1
#
_cell.length_a   1.000
_cell.length_b   1.000
_cell.length_c   1.000
_cell.angle_alpha   90.00
_cell.angle_beta   90.00
_cell.angle_gamma   90.00
#
_symmetry.space_group_name_H-M   'P 1'
#
loop_
_entity.id
_entity.type
_entity.pdbx_description
1 polymer ?
#
loop_
_entity_poly.entity_id
_entity_poly.type
_entity_poly.pdbx_seq_one_letter_code
_entity_poly.pdbx_strand_id
1 'polypeptide(L)'
;MAPADGLDPVRRRFAEVTAERLALIEAHFDGERDAAALREIGRIAHMTAGVAATLGHAALGRVAGQVAVELHLQRGRDWRAVEPRMRQMMLAMRAVPVWCEAT
;
A
#
# COMPACT_ATOMS: atom_id res chain seq x y z
N MET A 1 -12.15 2.62 -30.76
CA MET A 1 -12.19 3.47 -29.56
C MET A 1 -12.70 2.56 -28.45
N ALA A 2 -11.81 2.06 -27.58
CA ALA A 2 -12.25 1.28 -26.42
C ALA A 2 -13.14 2.20 -25.55
N PRO A 3 -14.22 1.70 -24.96
CA PRO A 3 -14.99 2.52 -24.02
C PRO A 3 -14.04 3.04 -22.94
N ALA A 4 -14.11 4.33 -22.63
CA ALA A 4 -13.43 4.87 -21.46
C ALA A 4 -13.85 4.00 -20.26
N ASP A 5 -12.90 3.27 -19.68
CA ASP A 5 -13.18 2.30 -18.63
C ASP A 5 -13.89 3.07 -17.49
N GLY A 6 -15.12 2.67 -17.13
CA GLY A 6 -15.90 3.30 -16.06
C GLY A 6 -15.23 3.29 -14.67
N LEU A 7 -14.00 2.79 -14.60
CA LEU A 7 -13.13 2.73 -13.44
C LEU A 7 -12.25 3.97 -13.27
N ASP A 8 -12.19 4.90 -14.22
CA ASP A 8 -11.34 6.10 -14.12
C ASP A 8 -11.53 6.90 -12.80
N PRO A 9 -12.77 7.15 -12.33
CA PRO A 9 -12.97 7.80 -11.03
C PRO A 9 -12.40 6.98 -9.86
N VAL A 10 -12.50 5.64 -9.95
CA VAL A 10 -11.98 4.71 -8.95
C VAL A 10 -10.46 4.69 -8.96
N ARG A 11 -9.83 4.70 -10.15
CA ARG A 11 -8.37 4.76 -10.31
C ARG A 11 -7.80 6.06 -9.73
N ARG A 12 -8.41 7.22 -10.04
CA ARG A 12 -8.01 8.51 -9.46
C ARG A 12 -8.14 8.50 -7.95
N ARG A 13 -9.29 8.06 -7.44
CA ARG A 13 -9.50 7.98 -5.98
C ARG A 13 -8.50 7.04 -5.31
N PHE A 14 -8.17 5.92 -5.96
CA PHE A 14 -7.16 4.99 -5.47
C PHE A 14 -5.77 5.63 -5.43
N ALA A 15 -5.39 6.40 -6.45
CA ALA A 15 -4.12 7.11 -6.47
C ALA A 15 -4.01 8.15 -5.34
N GLU A 16 -5.05 8.97 -5.14
CA GLU A 16 -5.13 9.93 -4.04
C GLU A 16 -4.98 9.25 -2.67
N VAL A 17 -5.81 8.24 -2.42
CA VAL A 17 -5.82 7.51 -1.14
C VAL A 17 -4.50 6.77 -0.92
N THR A 18 -3.87 6.26 -1.97
CA THR A 18 -2.56 5.60 -1.89
C THR A 18 -1.48 6.60 -1.51
N ALA A 19 -1.50 7.81 -2.06
CA ALA A 19 -0.55 8.87 -1.70
C ALA A 19 -0.72 9.32 -0.23
N GLU A 20 -1.95 9.53 0.23
CA GLU A 20 -2.26 9.85 1.63
C GLU A 20 -1.75 8.74 2.58
N ARG A 21 -2.04 7.48 2.25
CA ARG A 21 -1.59 6.31 3.03
C ARG A 21 -0.08 6.16 3.05
N LEU A 22 0.59 6.44 1.92
CA LEU A 22 2.05 6.41 1.85
C LEU A 22 2.66 7.43 2.81
N ALA A 23 2.15 8.67 2.82
CA ALA A 23 2.64 9.71 3.72
C ALA A 23 2.50 9.30 5.20
N LEU A 24 1.38 8.66 5.56
CA LEU A 24 1.19 8.12 6.91
C LEU A 24 2.19 7.01 7.25
N ILE A 25 2.42 6.09 6.31
CA ILE A 25 3.40 5.01 6.48
C ILE A 25 4.81 5.61 6.65
N GLU A 26 5.18 6.59 5.84
CA GLU A 26 6.48 7.27 5.91
C GLU A 26 6.69 7.96 7.26
N ALA A 27 5.68 8.68 7.75
CA ALA A 27 5.75 9.32 9.06
C ALA A 27 5.97 8.31 10.20
N HIS A 28 5.28 7.16 10.17
CA HIS A 28 5.49 6.09 11.14
C HIS A 28 6.81 5.35 10.94
N PHE A 29 7.26 5.25 9.70
CA PHE A 29 8.50 4.57 9.36
C PHE A 29 9.71 5.39 9.81
N ASP A 30 9.71 6.71 9.67
CA ASP A 30 10.83 7.56 10.08
C ASP A 30 10.79 7.95 11.57
N GLY A 31 9.62 7.83 12.21
CA GLY A 31 9.39 8.18 13.62
C GLY A 31 9.40 7.00 14.60
N GLU A 32 8.63 7.15 15.69
CA GLU A 32 8.51 6.16 16.75
C GLU A 32 7.59 5.00 16.32
N ARG A 33 8.15 3.79 16.30
CA ARG A 33 7.52 2.58 15.73
C ARG A 33 6.87 1.74 16.82
N ASP A 34 5.75 2.24 17.35
CA ASP A 34 4.99 1.50 18.36
C ASP A 34 4.10 0.41 17.74
N ALA A 35 3.57 -0.48 18.60
CA ALA A 35 2.72 -1.58 18.15
C ALA A 35 1.40 -1.09 17.54
N ALA A 36 0.92 0.11 17.85
CA ALA A 36 -0.30 0.67 17.28
C ALA A 36 -0.07 1.13 15.83
N ALA A 37 1.04 1.84 15.58
CA ALA A 37 1.49 2.23 14.24
C ALA A 37 1.68 1.01 13.34
N LEU A 38 2.30 -0.06 13.83
CA LEU A 38 2.49 -1.29 13.06
C LEU A 38 1.16 -1.98 12.73
N ARG A 39 0.17 -1.93 13.63
CA ARG A 39 -1.19 -2.43 13.34
C ARG A 39 -1.90 -1.57 12.30
N GLU A 40 -1.73 -0.25 12.36
CA GLU A 40 -2.27 0.70 11.38
C GLU A 40 -1.71 0.41 9.99
N ILE A 41 -0.39 0.32 9.87
CA ILE A 41 0.32 -0.04 8.64
C ILE A 41 -0.17 -1.38 8.10
N GLY A 42 -0.34 -2.39 8.96
CA GLY A 42 -0.86 -3.70 8.55
C GLY A 42 -2.27 -3.62 7.95
N ARG A 43 -3.15 -2.79 8.52
CA ARG A 43 -4.51 -2.57 7.98
C ARG A 43 -4.47 -1.85 6.64
N ILE A 44 -3.64 -0.81 6.52
CA ILE A 44 -3.42 -0.08 5.28
C ILE A 44 -2.94 -1.04 4.18
N ALA A 45 -1.93 -1.87 4.48
CA ALA A 45 -1.39 -2.84 3.55
C ALA A 45 -2.45 -3.86 3.09
N HIS A 46 -3.28 -4.36 4.01
CA HIS A 46 -4.37 -5.28 3.67
C HIS A 46 -5.41 -4.65 2.72
N MET A 47 -5.86 -3.42 3.01
CA MET A 47 -6.81 -2.72 2.14
C MET A 47 -6.21 -2.41 0.77
N THR A 48 -4.95 -1.93 0.74
CA THR A 48 -4.23 -1.64 -0.49
C THR A 48 -4.07 -2.91 -1.32
N ALA A 49 -3.81 -4.07 -0.71
CA ALA A 49 -3.68 -5.34 -1.41
C ALA A 49 -4.96 -5.69 -2.21
N GLY A 50 -6.14 -5.58 -1.57
CA GLY A 50 -7.42 -5.89 -2.20
C GLY A 50 -7.79 -4.95 -3.34
N VAL A 51 -7.61 -3.63 -3.14
CA VAL A 51 -7.95 -2.63 -4.16
C VAL A 51 -6.94 -2.66 -5.32
N ALA A 52 -5.64 -2.78 -5.03
CA ALA A 52 -4.60 -2.85 -6.06
C ALA A 52 -4.79 -4.05 -6.99
N ALA A 53 -5.13 -5.23 -6.46
CA ALA A 53 -5.40 -6.41 -7.28
C ALA A 53 -6.60 -6.19 -8.22
N THR A 54 -7.69 -5.60 -7.70
CA THR A 54 -8.90 -5.29 -8.47
C THR A 54 -8.64 -4.31 -9.62
N LEU A 55 -7.75 -3.32 -9.41
CA LEU A 55 -7.43 -2.29 -10.39
C LEU A 55 -6.31 -2.66 -11.37
N GLY A 56 -5.77 -3.89 -11.29
CA GLY A 56 -4.72 -4.38 -12.20
C GLY A 56 -3.28 -4.14 -11.71
N HIS A 57 -3.09 -3.60 -10.51
CA HIS A 57 -1.78 -3.39 -9.89
C HIS A 57 -1.31 -4.64 -9.12
N ALA A 58 -1.24 -5.78 -9.79
CA ALA A 58 -0.99 -7.08 -9.15
C ALA A 58 0.33 -7.13 -8.36
N ALA A 59 1.38 -6.43 -8.80
CA ALA A 59 2.66 -6.37 -8.09
C ALA A 59 2.52 -5.66 -6.74
N LEU A 60 1.88 -4.49 -6.71
CA LEU A 60 1.56 -3.78 -5.46
C LEU A 60 0.65 -4.63 -4.57
N GLY A 61 -0.37 -5.26 -5.17
CA GLY A 61 -1.30 -6.14 -4.46
C GLY A 61 -0.58 -7.26 -3.69
N ARG A 62 0.38 -7.93 -4.34
CA ARG A 62 1.18 -9.00 -3.73
C ARG A 62 2.06 -8.50 -2.59
N VAL A 63 2.82 -7.43 -2.82
CA VAL A 63 3.76 -6.91 -1.80
C VAL A 63 2.99 -6.38 -0.59
N ALA A 64 1.90 -5.65 -0.79
CA ALA A 64 1.06 -5.17 0.30
C ALA A 64 0.42 -6.32 1.09
N GLY A 65 -0.02 -7.38 0.41
CA GLY A 65 -0.52 -8.59 1.06
C GLY A 65 0.53 -9.28 1.95
N GLN A 66 1.77 -9.38 1.48
CA GLN A 66 2.87 -9.96 2.26
C GLN A 66 3.17 -9.14 3.53
N VAL A 67 3.26 -7.81 3.40
CA VAL A 67 3.46 -6.91 4.54
C VAL A 67 2.33 -7.06 5.56
N ALA A 68 1.07 -7.11 5.10
CA ALA A 68 -0.08 -7.28 6.00
C ALA A 68 -0.01 -8.60 6.80
N VAL A 69 0.33 -9.71 6.13
CA VAL A 69 0.49 -11.03 6.77
C VAL A 69 1.62 -11.02 7.79
N GLU A 70 2.77 -10.45 7.43
CA GLU A 70 3.94 -10.43 8.31
C GLU A 70 3.70 -9.58 9.55
N LEU A 71 3.12 -8.38 9.40
CA LEU A 71 2.74 -7.55 10.55
C LEU A 71 1.70 -8.23 11.44
N HIS A 72 0.76 -8.98 10.84
CA HIS A 72 -0.21 -9.76 11.59
C HIS A 72 0.46 -10.89 12.40
N LEU A 73 1.34 -11.67 11.77
CA LEU A 73 2.06 -12.78 12.43
C LEU A 73 2.98 -12.29 13.55
N GLN A 74 3.68 -11.18 13.33
CA GLN A 74 4.57 -10.59 14.33
C GLN A 74 3.82 -9.88 15.47
N ARG A 75 2.51 -9.63 15.33
CA ARG A 75 1.70 -8.81 16.24
C ARG A 75 2.36 -7.44 16.55
N GLY A 76 3.09 -6.89 15.59
CA GLY A 76 3.85 -5.64 15.76
C GLY A 76 5.05 -5.72 16.71
N ARG A 77 5.63 -6.91 16.94
CA ARG A 77 6.78 -7.08 17.86
C ARG A 77 8.14 -7.00 17.19
N ASP A 78 8.27 -7.52 15.97
CA ASP A 78 9.52 -7.49 15.21
C ASP A 78 9.32 -6.83 13.85
N TRP A 79 9.45 -5.51 13.83
CA TRP A 79 9.29 -4.71 12.61
C TRP A 79 10.51 -4.83 11.68
N ARG A 80 11.70 -5.16 12.21
CA ARG A 80 12.94 -5.26 11.42
C ARG A 80 12.85 -6.39 10.39
N ALA A 81 12.18 -7.48 10.76
CA ALA A 81 11.90 -8.58 9.85
C ALA A 81 11.02 -8.16 8.65
N VAL A 82 10.18 -7.14 8.82
CA VAL A 82 9.21 -6.68 7.80
C VAL A 82 9.72 -5.47 7.02
N GLU A 83 10.75 -4.79 7.53
CA GLU A 83 11.33 -3.57 6.96
C GLU A 83 11.63 -3.65 5.45
N PRO A 84 12.30 -4.70 4.92
CA PRO A 84 12.63 -4.76 3.51
C PRO A 84 11.38 -4.76 2.62
N ARG A 85 10.33 -5.47 3.04
CA ARG A 85 9.06 -5.54 2.31
C ARG A 85 8.24 -4.27 2.45
N MET A 86 8.29 -3.61 3.61
CA MET A 86 7.69 -2.28 3.76
C MET A 86 8.32 -1.29 2.77
N ARG A 87 9.64 -1.26 2.64
CA ARG A 87 10.33 -0.40 1.67
C ARG A 87 9.92 -0.72 0.23
N GLN A 88 9.80 -2.00 -0.12
CA GLN A 88 9.27 -2.42 -1.43
C GLN A 88 7.83 -1.94 -1.67
N MET A 89 6.97 -2.07 -0.65
CA MET A 89 5.58 -1.60 -0.73
C MET A 89 5.52 -0.09 -0.94
N MET A 90 6.28 0.67 -0.16
CA MET A 90 6.33 2.14 -0.27
C MET A 90 6.81 2.58 -1.65
N LEU A 91 7.85 1.93 -2.20
CA LEU A 91 8.31 2.18 -3.56
C LEU A 91 7.22 1.90 -4.60
N ALA A 92 6.49 0.80 -4.46
CA ALA A 92 5.38 0.47 -5.36
C ALA A 92 4.21 1.45 -5.23
N MET A 93 3.91 1.95 -4.02
CA MET A 93 2.88 2.97 -3.79
C MET A 93 3.23 4.30 -4.45
N ARG A 94 4.50 4.72 -4.43
CA ARG A 94 4.98 5.95 -5.11
C ARG A 94 4.76 5.92 -6.63
N ALA A 95 4.71 4.74 -7.23
CA ALA A 95 4.52 4.59 -8.67
C ALA A 95 3.02 4.63 -9.09
N VAL A 96 2.08 4.52 -8.15
CA VAL A 96 0.63 4.46 -8.45
C VAL A 96 0.11 5.72 -9.16
N PRO A 97 0.42 6.95 -8.73
CA PRO A 97 -0.05 8.15 -9.44
C PRO A 97 0.38 8.18 -10.91
N VAL A 98 1.63 7.80 -11.18
CA VAL A 98 2.19 7.71 -12.55
C VAL A 98 1.46 6.66 -13.39
N TRP A 99 1.08 5.53 -12.79
CA TRP A 99 0.35 4.48 -13.49
C TRP A 99 -1.10 4.85 -13.80
N CYS A 100 -1.72 5.72 -13.00
CA CYS A 100 -3.10 6.17 -13.21
C CYS A 100 -3.21 7.35 -14.19
N GLU A 101 -2.12 8.08 -14.46
CA GLU A 101 -2.08 9.16 -15.47
C GLU A 101 -1.75 8.66 -16.88
N ALA A 102 -1.17 7.46 -17.00
CA ALA A 102 -0.73 6.87 -18.27
C ALA A 102 -1.76 5.93 -18.95
N THR A 103 -2.91 5.70 -18.31
CA THR A 103 -4.03 4.87 -18.81
C THR A 103 -5.20 5.73 -19.21
#